data_AF-A0A6A4ZR97-F1
#
_entry.id   AF-A0A6A4ZR97-F1
#
_cell.length_a   1.000
_cell.length_b   1.000
_cell.length_c   1.000
_cell.angle_alpha   90.00
_cell.angle_beta   90.00
_cell.angle_gamma   90.00
#
_symmetry.space_group_name_H-M   'P 1'
#
loop_
_entity.id
_entity.type
_entity.pdbx_description
1 polymer ?
#
loop_
_entity_poly.entity_id
_entity_poly.type
_entity_poly.pdbx_seq_one_letter_code
_entity_poly.pdbx_strand_id
1 'polypeptide(L)'
;MDNMDYTFALFLVKWAKRKKFRPKLAMALYEYALGIPIERPLIPDVRFDLNMRDADALLSFRFDVGGVLELTCLLGIPNVIVTSCRDRIVGVEAMCILLRRLRYPVTYYDMVATFGRSREQLCRVFNYMVSFVYGQWRQTIYCNTRIVRARIAQYAAAVHAKGAPLTHVWAFPDGTKLESCRISATSAGAVGLNLQKRIYSGHKRKHCLNYQGLTTPDGLCIHFFGPLEGARHDVTLLRVSKLQDFFENNSDIFNGYYIYGDPAYPISKWIISGFRGANLSEEKELFNAAMSRVRQGVEWNFGRLKTLWGFITFKMQQKIMLSNVGTMVLVAMFLTNCNCCYNGGNQISTYFNLPPPTLKEYLTKE
;
A
#
# COMPACT_ATOMS: atom_id res chain seq x y z
N MET A 1 17.62 -40.65 -22.90
CA MET A 1 18.14 -40.77 -21.52
C MET A 1 17.54 -42.02 -20.92
N ASP A 2 18.38 -43.03 -20.70
CA ASP A 2 17.96 -44.33 -20.20
C ASP A 2 17.62 -44.26 -18.70
N ASN A 3 16.81 -45.22 -18.23
CA ASN A 3 16.40 -45.39 -16.83
C ASN A 3 17.58 -45.50 -15.83
N MET A 4 18.78 -45.79 -16.34
CA MET A 4 20.04 -45.89 -15.59
C MET A 4 20.57 -44.52 -15.12
N ASP A 5 20.45 -43.47 -15.94
CA ASP A 5 20.98 -42.13 -15.63
C ASP A 5 20.24 -41.48 -14.44
N TYR A 6 18.92 -41.67 -14.38
CA TYR A 6 18.09 -41.17 -13.29
C TYR A 6 18.40 -41.86 -11.97
N THR A 7 18.73 -43.15 -12.01
CA THR A 7 19.05 -43.93 -10.81
C THR A 7 20.39 -43.49 -10.21
N PHE A 8 21.40 -43.24 -11.05
CA PHE A 8 22.69 -42.70 -10.62
C PHE A 8 22.55 -41.29 -10.05
N ALA A 9 21.84 -40.39 -10.73
CA ALA A 9 21.60 -39.04 -10.24
C ALA A 9 20.85 -39.01 -8.89
N LEU A 10 19.85 -39.88 -8.72
CA LEU A 10 19.12 -40.01 -7.46
C LEU A 10 20.01 -40.52 -6.32
N PHE A 11 20.90 -41.47 -6.62
CA PHE A 11 21.91 -41.96 -5.67
C PHE A 11 22.85 -40.82 -5.24
N LEU A 12 23.35 -40.05 -6.21
CA LEU A 12 24.27 -38.94 -5.97
C LEU A 12 23.64 -37.85 -5.08
N VAL A 13 22.36 -37.53 -5.30
CA VAL A 13 21.61 -36.59 -4.44
C VAL A 13 21.43 -37.13 -3.02
N LYS A 14 21.03 -38.40 -2.89
CA LYS A 14 20.86 -39.04 -1.57
C LYS A 14 22.19 -39.08 -0.81
N TRP A 15 23.29 -39.36 -1.52
CA TRP A 15 24.64 -39.37 -0.98
C TRP A 15 25.11 -37.97 -0.56
N ALA A 16 24.97 -36.96 -1.43
CA ALA A 16 25.33 -35.58 -1.13
C ALA A 16 24.53 -35.00 0.05
N LYS A 17 23.23 -35.33 0.15
CA LYS A 17 22.38 -34.99 1.31
C LYS A 17 22.87 -35.67 2.59
N ARG A 18 23.19 -36.98 2.55
CA ARG A 18 23.77 -37.71 3.70
C ARG A 18 25.10 -37.10 4.16
N LYS A 19 25.96 -36.68 3.23
CA LYS A 19 27.25 -36.06 3.51
C LYS A 19 27.16 -34.56 3.88
N LYS A 20 25.95 -33.99 3.94
CA LYS A 20 25.69 -32.57 4.30
C LYS A 20 26.51 -31.58 3.46
N PHE A 21 26.71 -31.87 2.18
CA PHE A 21 27.38 -30.93 1.28
C PHE A 21 26.62 -29.60 1.18
N ARG A 22 27.36 -28.51 0.93
CA ARG A 22 26.75 -27.19 0.70
C ARG A 22 25.75 -27.29 -0.46
N PRO A 23 24.59 -26.62 -0.40
CA PRO A 23 23.55 -26.73 -1.43
C PRO A 23 24.05 -26.48 -2.86
N LYS A 24 24.97 -25.52 -3.04
CA LYS A 24 25.61 -25.25 -4.34
C LYS A 24 26.37 -26.46 -4.89
N LEU A 25 27.15 -27.15 -4.05
CA LEU A 25 27.93 -28.32 -4.47
C LEU A 25 27.04 -29.52 -4.73
N ALA A 26 26.01 -29.73 -3.90
CA ALA A 26 25.03 -30.79 -4.12
C ALA A 26 24.24 -30.60 -5.44
N MET A 27 23.91 -29.36 -5.79
CA MET A 27 23.26 -29.04 -7.07
C MET A 27 24.20 -29.21 -8.27
N ALA A 28 25.45 -28.77 -8.18
CA ALA A 28 26.42 -28.95 -9.27
C ALA A 28 26.71 -30.43 -9.55
N LEU A 29 26.82 -31.25 -8.50
CA LEU A 29 26.97 -32.70 -8.64
C LEU A 29 25.73 -33.37 -9.26
N TYR A 30 24.54 -32.86 -8.97
CA TYR A 30 23.30 -33.34 -9.57
C TYR A 30 23.18 -32.95 -11.05
N GLU A 31 23.52 -31.70 -11.39
CA GLU A 31 23.61 -31.20 -12.77
C GLU A 31 24.58 -32.06 -13.59
N TYR A 32 25.76 -32.36 -13.04
CA TYR A 32 26.74 -33.27 -13.64
C TYR A 32 26.19 -34.69 -13.82
N ALA A 33 25.57 -35.26 -12.78
CA ALA A 33 25.07 -36.64 -12.80
C ALA A 33 23.87 -36.86 -13.73
N LEU A 34 23.07 -35.81 -13.99
CA LEU A 34 21.95 -35.88 -14.93
C LEU A 34 22.35 -35.57 -16.37
N GLY A 35 23.52 -34.99 -16.61
CA GLY A 35 23.89 -34.45 -17.92
C GLY A 35 22.95 -33.34 -18.41
N ILE A 36 22.13 -32.77 -17.52
CA ILE A 36 21.20 -31.69 -17.84
C ILE A 36 21.84 -30.38 -17.37
N PRO A 37 22.35 -29.53 -18.27
CA PRO A 37 22.74 -28.18 -17.89
C PRO A 37 21.47 -27.47 -17.41
N ILE A 38 21.38 -27.15 -16.13
CA ILE A 38 20.32 -26.26 -15.64
C ILE A 38 20.63 -24.88 -16.17
N GLU A 39 19.97 -24.51 -17.27
CA GLU A 39 20.04 -23.16 -17.82
C GLU A 39 19.46 -22.18 -16.79
N ARG A 40 20.25 -21.17 -16.42
CA ARG A 40 19.85 -20.13 -15.48
C ARG A 40 19.79 -18.81 -16.22
N PRO A 41 18.76 -17.98 -15.96
CA PRO A 41 18.74 -16.64 -16.48
C PRO A 41 20.01 -15.88 -16.10
N LEU A 42 20.66 -15.28 -17.10
CA LEU A 42 21.84 -14.45 -16.88
C LEU A 42 21.45 -13.23 -16.03
N ILE A 43 22.26 -12.94 -15.01
CA ILE A 43 22.19 -11.66 -14.32
C ILE A 43 23.18 -10.75 -15.03
N PRO A 44 22.72 -9.68 -15.71
CA PRO A 44 23.62 -8.78 -16.41
C PRO A 44 24.47 -8.04 -15.38
N ASP A 45 25.74 -7.83 -15.72
CA ASP A 45 26.67 -7.04 -14.91
C ASP A 45 26.40 -5.54 -15.11
N VAL A 46 25.26 -5.09 -14.58
CA VAL A 46 24.79 -3.71 -14.62
C VAL A 46 24.73 -3.18 -13.21
N ARG A 47 25.23 -1.96 -12.99
CA ARG A 47 25.01 -1.25 -11.74
C ARG A 47 23.91 -0.24 -11.95
N PHE A 48 22.88 -0.28 -11.11
CA PHE A 48 21.82 0.71 -11.16
C PHE A 48 22.38 2.11 -10.92
N ASP A 49 22.05 3.04 -11.81
CA ASP A 49 22.36 4.45 -11.68
C ASP A 49 21.06 5.26 -11.77
N LEU A 50 20.83 6.12 -10.76
CA LEU A 50 19.67 7.02 -10.73
C LEU A 50 19.91 8.28 -11.58
N ASN A 51 21.13 8.53 -12.05
CA ASN A 51 21.45 9.67 -12.91
C ASN A 51 20.81 9.55 -14.30
N MET A 52 19.50 9.74 -14.35
CA MET A 52 18.64 9.73 -15.54
C MET A 52 17.88 11.04 -15.64
N ARG A 53 17.20 11.27 -16.76
CA ARG A 53 16.35 12.45 -16.92
C ARG A 53 15.13 12.34 -16.00
N ASP A 54 14.67 13.47 -15.47
CA ASP A 54 13.50 13.50 -14.60
C ASP A 54 12.24 12.91 -15.24
N ALA A 55 12.07 13.07 -16.56
CA ALA A 55 10.97 12.45 -17.29
C ALA A 55 11.02 10.91 -17.22
N ASP A 56 12.21 10.32 -17.34
CA ASP A 56 12.42 8.87 -17.26
C ASP A 56 12.22 8.36 -15.82
N ALA A 57 12.67 9.15 -14.84
CA ALA A 57 12.45 8.88 -13.42
C ALA A 57 10.95 8.93 -13.05
N LEU A 58 10.22 9.95 -13.49
CA LEU A 58 8.77 10.08 -13.26
C LEU A 58 8.01 8.89 -13.86
N LEU A 59 8.36 8.50 -15.08
CA LEU A 59 7.82 7.30 -15.71
C LEU A 59 8.19 6.05 -14.92
N SER A 60 9.39 5.95 -14.35
CA SER A 60 9.86 4.74 -13.68
C SER A 60 9.41 4.59 -12.23
N PHE A 61 9.28 5.69 -11.50
CA PHE A 61 9.19 5.73 -10.04
C PHE A 61 8.05 6.59 -9.50
N ARG A 62 7.37 7.38 -10.35
CA ARG A 62 6.38 8.42 -9.97
C ARG A 62 6.97 9.63 -9.23
N PHE A 63 8.29 9.71 -9.18
CA PHE A 63 9.07 10.84 -8.70
C PHE A 63 10.19 11.09 -9.71
N ASP A 64 10.56 12.34 -9.88
CA ASP A 64 11.78 12.75 -10.57
C ASP A 64 13.03 12.34 -9.76
N VAL A 65 14.24 12.63 -10.25
CA VAL A 65 15.46 12.22 -9.55
C VAL A 65 15.56 12.89 -8.17
N GLY A 66 15.26 14.19 -8.10
CA GLY A 66 15.25 14.96 -6.86
C GLY A 66 14.29 14.38 -5.82
N GLY A 67 13.06 14.05 -6.22
CA GLY A 67 12.04 13.49 -5.36
C GLY A 67 12.37 12.10 -4.85
N VAL A 68 13.01 11.25 -5.66
CA VAL A 68 13.51 9.95 -5.17
C VAL A 68 14.58 10.15 -4.08
N LEU A 69 15.52 11.07 -4.29
CA LEU A 69 16.58 11.36 -3.32
C LEU A 69 16.04 11.99 -2.03
N GLU A 70 15.17 13.00 -2.15
CA GLU A 70 14.53 13.66 -1.01
C GLU A 70 13.71 12.67 -0.20
N LEU A 71 12.86 11.87 -0.87
CA LEU A 71 12.06 10.84 -0.20
C LEU A 71 12.95 9.80 0.49
N THR A 72 14.06 9.39 -0.15
CA THR A 72 15.00 8.44 0.47
C THR A 72 15.61 9.00 1.76
N CYS A 73 16.01 10.27 1.73
CA CYS A 73 16.57 10.98 2.87
C CYS A 73 15.55 11.14 4.01
N LEU A 74 14.36 11.68 3.70
CA LEU A 74 13.32 11.97 4.70
C LEU A 74 12.72 10.72 5.34
N LEU A 75 12.66 9.60 4.60
CA LEU A 75 12.23 8.32 5.17
C LEU A 75 13.29 7.70 6.10
N GLY A 76 14.49 8.28 6.18
CA GLY A 76 15.58 7.80 7.01
C GLY A 76 16.17 6.48 6.51
N ILE A 77 16.11 6.23 5.20
CA ILE A 77 16.64 4.99 4.62
C ILE A 77 18.16 4.99 4.76
N PRO A 78 18.78 3.93 5.33
CA PRO A 78 20.23 3.85 5.44
C PRO A 78 20.92 3.90 4.07
N ASN A 79 22.08 4.56 4.00
CA ASN A 79 22.90 4.61 2.77
C ASN A 79 23.22 3.22 2.22
N VAL A 80 23.39 2.24 3.10
CA VAL A 80 23.54 0.82 2.74
C VAL A 80 22.57 -0.01 3.56
N ILE A 81 21.72 -0.75 2.86
CA ILE A 81 20.83 -1.74 3.44
C ILE A 81 21.51 -3.11 3.39
N VAL A 82 21.37 -3.84 4.48
CA VAL A 82 21.79 -5.24 4.58
C VAL A 82 20.57 -6.11 4.91
N THR A 83 20.18 -6.99 3.98
CA THR A 83 19.05 -7.90 4.22
C THR A 83 19.45 -9.03 5.18
N SER A 84 18.48 -9.78 5.70
CA SER A 84 18.74 -10.97 6.52
C SER A 84 19.53 -12.06 5.78
N CYS A 85 19.45 -12.07 4.45
CA CYS A 85 20.25 -12.94 3.58
C CYS A 85 21.60 -12.32 3.19
N ARG A 86 22.03 -11.24 3.85
CA ARG A 86 23.29 -10.51 3.64
C ARG A 86 23.44 -9.87 2.26
N ASP A 87 22.33 -9.61 1.57
CA ASP A 87 22.40 -8.77 0.37
C ASP A 87 22.74 -7.35 0.78
N ARG A 88 23.74 -6.75 0.12
CA ARG A 88 24.13 -5.36 0.31
C ARG A 88 23.64 -4.53 -0.87
N ILE A 89 22.92 -3.45 -0.57
CA ILE A 89 22.33 -2.57 -1.57
C ILE A 89 22.37 -1.13 -1.10
N VAL A 90 22.54 -0.19 -2.04
CA VAL A 90 22.47 1.24 -1.76
C VAL A 90 21.03 1.63 -1.42
N GLY A 91 20.83 2.47 -0.42
CA GLY A 91 19.48 2.87 0.04
C GLY A 91 18.60 3.43 -1.08
N VAL A 92 19.18 4.30 -1.92
CA VAL A 92 18.50 4.89 -3.09
C VAL A 92 18.08 3.81 -4.11
N GLU A 93 18.96 2.85 -4.40
CA GLU A 93 18.64 1.73 -5.30
C GLU A 93 17.48 0.89 -4.74
N ALA A 94 17.47 0.64 -3.43
CA ALA A 94 16.37 -0.08 -2.78
C ALA A 94 15.05 0.70 -2.82
N MET A 95 15.10 2.03 -2.68
CA MET A 95 13.93 2.91 -2.86
C MET A 95 13.39 2.82 -4.30
N CYS A 96 14.27 2.85 -5.30
CA CYS A 96 13.90 2.67 -6.70
C CYS A 96 13.27 1.29 -6.95
N ILE A 97 13.75 0.22 -6.31
CA ILE A 97 13.13 -1.11 -6.39
C ILE A 97 11.71 -1.10 -5.81
N LEU A 98 11.50 -0.46 -4.65
CA LEU A 98 10.18 -0.30 -4.04
C LEU A 98 9.21 0.43 -4.98
N LEU A 99 9.60 1.62 -5.46
CA LEU A 99 8.78 2.45 -6.34
C LEU A 99 8.49 1.78 -7.67
N ARG A 100 9.52 1.21 -8.32
CA ARG A 100 9.40 0.52 -9.61
C ARG A 100 8.45 -0.67 -9.51
N ARG A 101 8.52 -1.42 -8.41
CA ARG A 101 7.67 -2.59 -8.19
C ARG A 101 6.21 -2.20 -7.94
N LEU A 102 5.95 -1.12 -7.20
CA LEU A 102 4.60 -0.66 -6.89
C LEU A 102 3.92 0.03 -8.09
N ARG A 103 4.68 0.72 -8.93
CA ARG A 103 4.20 1.51 -10.08
C ARG A 103 3.23 0.73 -10.97
N TYR A 104 3.60 -0.49 -11.38
CA TYR A 104 2.82 -1.28 -12.34
C TYR A 104 3.11 -2.78 -12.16
N PRO A 105 2.20 -3.67 -12.56
CA PRO A 105 2.47 -5.12 -12.61
C PRO A 105 3.67 -5.45 -13.49
N VAL A 106 4.79 -5.74 -12.83
CA VAL A 106 6.05 -6.14 -13.47
C VAL A 106 6.48 -7.48 -12.87
N THR A 107 7.31 -8.29 -13.52
CA THR A 107 7.95 -9.44 -12.87
C THR A 107 9.30 -9.03 -12.29
N TYR A 108 9.84 -9.81 -11.35
CA TYR A 108 11.23 -9.56 -10.93
C TYR A 108 12.21 -9.83 -12.05
N TYR A 109 11.87 -10.68 -13.03
CA TYR A 109 12.71 -10.94 -14.19
C TYR A 109 12.89 -9.69 -15.06
N ASP A 110 11.80 -8.98 -15.34
CA ASP A 110 11.85 -7.74 -16.14
C ASP A 110 12.67 -6.63 -15.46
N MET A 111 12.77 -6.68 -14.13
CA MET A 111 13.56 -5.73 -13.33
C MET A 111 15.06 -6.07 -13.32
N VAL A 112 15.46 -7.30 -13.68
CA VAL A 112 16.87 -7.75 -13.63
C VAL A 112 17.76 -6.88 -14.51
N ALA A 113 17.32 -6.53 -15.71
CA ALA A 113 18.09 -5.72 -16.65
C ALA A 113 18.37 -4.31 -16.13
N THR A 114 17.45 -3.72 -15.37
CA THR A 114 17.62 -2.37 -14.80
C THR A 114 18.50 -2.35 -13.56
N PHE A 115 18.35 -3.35 -12.68
CA PHE A 115 19.01 -3.34 -11.37
C PHE A 115 20.26 -4.23 -11.30
N GLY A 116 20.52 -5.08 -12.29
CA GLY A 116 21.67 -6.01 -12.29
C GLY A 116 21.66 -6.99 -11.12
N ARG A 117 20.47 -7.32 -10.60
CA ARG A 117 20.29 -8.18 -9.42
C ARG A 117 19.42 -9.37 -9.73
N SER A 118 19.67 -10.47 -9.02
CA SER A 118 18.85 -11.67 -9.15
C SER A 118 17.40 -11.40 -8.73
N ARG A 119 16.46 -12.17 -9.28
CA ARG A 119 15.02 -12.07 -8.93
C ARG A 119 14.79 -12.24 -7.43
N GLU A 120 15.55 -13.12 -6.80
CA GLU A 120 15.47 -13.41 -5.37
C GLU A 120 16.00 -12.23 -4.54
N GLN A 121 17.08 -11.58 -4.98
CA GLN A 121 17.58 -10.37 -4.33
C GLN A 121 16.57 -9.23 -4.42
N LEU A 122 16.02 -8.98 -5.61
CA LEU A 122 14.99 -7.96 -5.80
C LEU A 122 13.77 -8.21 -4.92
N CYS A 123 13.33 -9.46 -4.80
CA CYS A 123 12.23 -9.85 -3.91
C CYS A 123 12.54 -9.57 -2.44
N ARG A 124 13.74 -9.93 -1.96
CA ARG A 124 14.14 -9.68 -0.57
C ARG A 124 14.26 -8.20 -0.26
N VAL A 125 14.86 -7.42 -1.16
CA VAL A 125 14.98 -5.96 -1.02
C VAL A 125 13.59 -5.31 -1.01
N PHE A 126 12.71 -5.67 -1.94
CA PHE A 126 11.36 -5.13 -1.98
C PHE A 126 10.61 -5.39 -0.67
N ASN A 127 10.63 -6.63 -0.15
CA ASN A 127 9.97 -6.95 1.11
C ASN A 127 10.64 -6.25 2.31
N TYR A 128 11.97 -6.13 2.32
CA TYR A 128 12.69 -5.35 3.33
C TYR A 128 12.20 -3.90 3.34
N MET A 129 12.11 -3.27 2.18
CA MET A 129 11.67 -1.87 2.05
C MET A 129 10.23 -1.67 2.51
N VAL A 130 9.31 -2.57 2.12
CA VAL A 130 7.92 -2.54 2.61
C VAL A 130 7.88 -2.64 4.14
N SER A 131 8.62 -3.56 4.73
CA SER A 131 8.69 -3.74 6.18
C SER A 131 9.37 -2.55 6.89
N PHE A 132 10.42 -1.98 6.30
CA PHE A 132 11.13 -0.83 6.84
C PHE A 132 10.23 0.40 6.89
N VAL A 133 9.61 0.76 5.76
CA VAL A 133 8.72 1.92 5.67
C VAL A 133 7.53 1.75 6.61
N TYR A 134 6.86 0.58 6.57
CA TYR A 134 5.74 0.35 7.48
C TYR A 134 6.17 0.38 8.96
N GLY A 135 7.28 -0.25 9.31
CA GLY A 135 7.76 -0.29 10.69
C GLY A 135 8.05 1.11 11.25
N GLN A 136 8.63 1.98 10.43
CA GLN A 136 8.97 3.36 10.82
C GLN A 136 7.75 4.30 10.82
N TRP A 137 6.80 4.11 9.89
CA TRP A 137 5.74 5.08 9.61
C TRP A 137 4.33 4.59 9.94
N ARG A 138 4.16 3.41 10.56
CA ARG A 138 2.84 2.84 10.88
C ARG A 138 1.91 3.77 11.65
N GLN A 139 2.46 4.59 12.56
CA GLN A 139 1.63 5.53 13.34
C GLN A 139 1.10 6.65 12.45
N THR A 140 1.96 7.22 11.61
CA THR A 140 1.58 8.21 10.60
C THR A 140 0.58 7.66 9.57
N ILE A 141 0.75 6.40 9.15
CA ILE A 141 -0.19 5.71 8.25
C ILE A 141 -1.54 5.52 8.94
N TYR A 142 -1.52 5.13 10.22
CA TYR A 142 -2.73 4.96 10.98
C TYR A 142 -3.42 6.31 11.18
N CYS A 143 -2.78 7.33 11.73
CA CYS A 143 -3.30 8.69 11.72
C CYS A 143 -2.17 9.71 11.97
N ASN A 144 -1.95 10.66 11.06
CA ASN A 144 -0.94 11.70 11.25
C ASN A 144 -1.47 12.84 12.13
N THR A 145 -1.43 12.65 13.44
CA THR A 145 -1.93 13.60 14.47
C THR A 145 -1.29 14.97 14.38
N ARG A 146 0.02 15.06 14.15
CA ARG A 146 0.72 16.34 14.00
C ARG A 146 0.13 17.20 12.87
N ILE A 147 -0.10 16.59 11.70
CA ILE A 147 -0.69 17.30 10.56
C ILE A 147 -2.14 17.68 10.84
N VAL A 148 -2.92 16.77 11.44
CA VAL A 148 -4.30 17.09 11.84
C VAL A 148 -4.32 18.26 12.82
N ARG A 149 -3.54 18.21 13.90
CA ARG A 149 -3.48 19.27 14.91
C ARG A 149 -3.19 20.65 14.30
N ALA A 150 -2.26 20.70 13.34
CA ALA A 150 -1.90 21.96 12.69
C ALA A 150 -2.96 22.48 11.69
N ARG A 151 -3.81 21.59 11.13
CA ARG A 151 -4.60 21.91 9.94
C ARG A 151 -6.10 21.65 10.05
N ILE A 152 -6.59 21.01 11.12
CA ILE A 152 -8.00 20.60 11.25
C ILE A 152 -9.00 21.75 11.09
N ALA A 153 -8.66 22.93 11.62
CA ALA A 153 -9.47 24.14 11.44
C ALA A 153 -9.52 24.60 9.97
N GLN A 154 -8.37 24.54 9.27
CA GLN A 154 -8.29 24.89 7.83
C GLN A 154 -9.08 23.89 6.99
N TYR A 155 -9.06 22.60 7.35
CA TYR A 155 -9.86 21.58 6.70
C TYR A 155 -11.35 21.87 6.83
N ALA A 156 -11.83 22.14 8.05
CA ALA A 156 -13.23 22.48 8.29
C ALA A 156 -13.68 23.74 7.52
N ALA A 157 -12.85 24.78 7.54
CA ALA A 157 -13.10 26.01 6.79
C ALA A 157 -13.16 25.76 5.27
N ALA A 158 -12.25 24.95 4.72
CA ALA A 158 -12.22 24.63 3.29
C ALA A 158 -13.45 23.81 2.86
N VAL A 159 -13.91 22.87 3.69
CA VAL A 159 -15.15 22.10 3.43
C VAL A 159 -16.37 23.03 3.43
N HIS A 160 -16.48 23.91 4.42
CA HIS A 160 -17.57 24.87 4.50
C HIS A 160 -17.58 25.85 3.33
N ALA A 161 -16.41 26.44 3.00
CA ALA A 161 -16.24 27.35 1.87
C ALA A 161 -16.62 26.72 0.52
N LYS A 162 -16.55 25.39 0.40
CA LYS A 162 -16.96 24.66 -0.80
C LYS A 162 -18.49 24.46 -0.91
N GLY A 163 -19.26 24.92 0.08
CA GLY A 163 -20.72 24.86 0.11
C GLY A 163 -21.29 23.75 0.99
N ALA A 164 -20.50 23.21 1.93
CA ALA A 164 -21.03 22.31 2.93
C ALA A 164 -21.87 23.09 3.97
N PRO A 165 -23.11 22.67 4.28
CA PRO A 165 -23.92 23.31 5.33
C PRO A 165 -23.31 23.15 6.73
N LEU A 166 -22.45 22.15 6.94
CA LEU A 166 -21.76 21.92 8.20
C LEU A 166 -20.43 22.70 8.25
N THR A 167 -20.19 23.39 9.37
CA THR A 167 -19.01 24.25 9.57
C THR A 167 -17.80 23.54 10.17
N HIS A 168 -18.01 22.39 10.82
CA HIS A 168 -16.97 21.69 11.61
C HIS A 168 -16.61 20.31 11.03
N VAL A 169 -16.94 20.05 9.76
CA VAL A 169 -16.58 18.79 9.08
C VAL A 169 -15.19 18.91 8.45
N TRP A 170 -14.24 18.08 8.86
CA TRP A 170 -12.84 18.21 8.45
C TRP A 170 -12.32 17.10 7.54
N ALA A 171 -12.99 15.95 7.50
CA ALA A 171 -12.57 14.80 6.68
C ALA A 171 -13.74 13.89 6.34
N PHE A 172 -13.51 13.04 5.36
CA PHE A 172 -14.53 12.15 4.81
C PHE A 172 -14.03 10.68 4.82
N PRO A 173 -14.69 9.77 5.57
CA PRO A 173 -14.39 8.35 5.58
C PRO A 173 -14.99 7.63 4.37
N ASP A 174 -14.21 6.68 3.84
CA ASP A 174 -14.71 5.73 2.84
C ASP A 174 -13.91 4.41 2.85
N GLY A 175 -14.55 3.37 2.32
CA GLY A 175 -13.99 2.04 2.18
C GLY A 175 -13.48 1.78 0.77
N THR A 176 -12.36 1.07 0.63
CA THR A 176 -11.90 0.55 -0.67
C THR A 176 -11.57 -0.92 -0.61
N LYS A 177 -12.03 -1.65 -1.63
CA LYS A 177 -11.77 -3.08 -1.79
C LYS A 177 -10.70 -3.29 -2.86
N LEU A 178 -9.66 -4.04 -2.52
CA LEU A 178 -8.61 -4.47 -3.44
C LEU A 178 -8.67 -5.97 -3.67
N GLU A 179 -8.72 -6.37 -4.94
CA GLU A 179 -8.84 -7.78 -5.32
C GLU A 179 -7.58 -8.57 -4.99
N SER A 180 -7.78 -9.79 -4.50
CA SER A 180 -6.69 -10.75 -4.28
C SER A 180 -6.80 -11.92 -5.23
N CYS A 181 -5.71 -12.68 -5.38
CA CYS A 181 -5.80 -14.02 -5.95
C CYS A 181 -6.87 -14.84 -5.21
N ARG A 182 -7.53 -15.73 -5.96
CA ARG A 182 -8.35 -16.77 -5.36
C ARG A 182 -7.44 -17.71 -4.58
N ILE A 183 -7.60 -17.73 -3.25
CA ILE A 183 -6.90 -18.69 -2.39
C ILE A 183 -7.57 -20.06 -2.57
N SER A 184 -6.77 -21.13 -2.61
CA SER A 184 -7.29 -22.49 -2.58
C SER A 184 -8.04 -22.74 -1.26
N ALA A 185 -9.19 -23.41 -1.31
CA ALA A 185 -9.93 -23.86 -0.13
C ALA A 185 -9.12 -24.83 0.73
N THR A 186 -8.18 -25.56 0.11
CA THR A 186 -7.30 -26.57 0.70
C THR A 186 -5.84 -26.13 0.53
N SER A 187 -5.42 -25.12 1.30
CA SER A 187 -3.98 -24.97 1.54
C SER A 187 -3.60 -26.07 2.53
N ALA A 188 -2.56 -26.85 2.23
CA ALA A 188 -2.10 -28.04 2.96
C ALA A 188 -1.58 -27.80 4.40
N GLY A 189 -2.18 -26.84 5.12
CA GLY A 189 -1.87 -26.48 6.51
C GLY A 189 -2.97 -25.68 7.21
N ALA A 190 -4.15 -25.50 6.60
CA ALA A 190 -5.27 -24.76 7.17
C ALA A 190 -6.53 -25.63 7.33
N VAL A 191 -6.38 -26.78 8.01
CA VAL A 191 -7.52 -27.63 8.38
C VAL A 191 -8.53 -26.77 9.17
N GLY A 192 -9.73 -26.57 8.63
CA GLY A 192 -10.81 -25.81 9.28
C GLY A 192 -10.93 -24.32 8.93
N LEU A 193 -10.00 -23.73 8.17
CA LEU A 193 -10.07 -22.31 7.77
C LEU A 193 -10.32 -22.18 6.26
N ASN A 194 -11.58 -22.08 5.87
CA ASN A 194 -11.95 -21.72 4.49
C ASN A 194 -11.68 -20.21 4.25
N LEU A 195 -10.39 -19.87 4.10
CA LEU A 195 -9.92 -18.50 3.82
C LEU A 195 -10.55 -17.94 2.55
N GLN A 196 -10.80 -18.82 1.57
CA GLN A 196 -11.50 -18.48 0.33
C GLN A 196 -12.88 -17.87 0.62
N LYS A 197 -13.68 -18.49 1.50
CA LYS A 197 -15.00 -17.98 1.91
C LYS A 197 -14.91 -16.66 2.67
N ARG A 198 -13.91 -16.50 3.54
CA ARG A 198 -13.76 -15.28 4.38
C ARG A 198 -13.50 -14.03 3.55
N ILE A 199 -12.60 -14.10 2.58
CA ILE A 199 -12.22 -12.93 1.75
C ILE A 199 -13.16 -12.71 0.57
N TYR A 200 -14.09 -13.63 0.30
CA TYR A 200 -15.07 -13.47 -0.77
C TYR A 200 -16.13 -12.44 -0.36
N SER A 201 -16.22 -11.35 -1.11
CA SER A 201 -17.30 -10.37 -0.95
C SER A 201 -18.49 -10.78 -1.81
N GLY A 202 -19.61 -11.17 -1.18
CA GLY A 202 -20.85 -11.47 -1.90
C GLY A 202 -21.38 -10.27 -2.68
N HIS A 203 -21.31 -9.07 -2.10
CA HIS A 203 -21.77 -7.83 -2.73
C HIS A 203 -20.98 -7.48 -4.00
N LYS A 204 -19.64 -7.61 -3.98
CA LYS A 204 -18.80 -7.32 -5.15
C LYS A 204 -18.60 -8.54 -6.07
N ARG A 205 -18.94 -9.75 -5.60
CA ARG A 205 -18.71 -11.05 -6.25
C ARG A 205 -17.23 -11.34 -6.55
N LYS A 206 -16.33 -10.94 -5.64
CA LYS A 206 -14.86 -11.08 -5.81
C LYS A 206 -14.15 -11.39 -4.50
N HIS A 207 -12.98 -12.04 -4.59
CA HIS A 207 -12.05 -12.16 -3.46
C HIS A 207 -11.28 -10.84 -3.27
N CYS A 208 -11.41 -10.22 -2.11
CA CYS A 208 -10.79 -8.92 -1.86
C CYS A 208 -10.50 -8.69 -0.38
N LEU A 209 -9.62 -7.72 -0.13
CA LEU A 209 -9.37 -7.14 1.18
C LEU A 209 -9.99 -5.75 1.23
N ASN A 210 -10.60 -5.41 2.36
CA ASN A 210 -11.22 -4.12 2.60
C ASN A 210 -10.29 -3.23 3.42
N TYR A 211 -10.24 -1.95 3.06
CA TYR A 211 -9.45 -0.91 3.72
C TYR A 211 -10.33 0.31 3.94
N GLN A 212 -10.06 1.09 4.98
CA GLN A 212 -10.74 2.34 5.30
C GLN A 212 -9.74 3.48 5.23
N GLY A 213 -10.15 4.60 4.62
CA GLY A 213 -9.36 5.83 4.58
C GLY A 213 -10.17 7.03 5.03
N LEU A 214 -9.51 8.02 5.64
CA LEU A 214 -10.04 9.38 5.83
C LEU A 214 -9.35 10.33 4.86
N THR A 215 -10.12 10.95 3.97
CA THR A 215 -9.59 11.94 3.01
C THR A 215 -9.80 13.34 3.54
N THR A 216 -8.74 14.16 3.55
CA THR A 216 -8.76 15.57 3.93
C THR A 216 -8.79 16.50 2.71
N PRO A 217 -9.26 17.75 2.85
CA PRO A 217 -9.37 18.72 1.76
C PRO A 217 -8.06 19.05 1.03
N ASP A 218 -6.91 18.88 1.69
CA ASP A 218 -5.59 19.03 1.07
C ASP A 218 -5.14 17.81 0.25
N GLY A 219 -6.03 16.84 0.06
CA GLY A 219 -5.83 15.68 -0.79
C GLY A 219 -5.01 14.57 -0.18
N LEU A 220 -4.79 14.57 1.14
CA LEU A 220 -4.14 13.49 1.86
C LEU A 220 -5.16 12.42 2.32
N CYS A 221 -4.71 11.18 2.39
CA CYS A 221 -5.35 10.14 3.19
C CYS A 221 -4.77 10.18 4.60
N ILE A 222 -5.38 10.94 5.52
CA ILE A 222 -4.81 11.26 6.84
C ILE A 222 -4.85 10.09 7.84
N HIS A 223 -5.76 9.15 7.61
CA HIS A 223 -5.88 7.88 8.31
C HIS A 223 -6.10 6.77 7.29
N PHE A 224 -5.37 5.66 7.42
CA PHE A 224 -5.58 4.49 6.57
C PHE A 224 -5.43 3.19 7.35
N PHE A 225 -6.47 2.35 7.31
CA PHE A 225 -6.55 1.12 8.10
C PHE A 225 -6.98 -0.08 7.25
N GLY A 226 -6.45 -1.25 7.59
CA GLY A 226 -6.72 -2.54 6.98
C GLY A 226 -5.49 -3.45 7.06
N PRO A 227 -5.50 -4.61 6.39
CA PRO A 227 -6.62 -5.20 5.66
C PRO A 227 -7.66 -5.88 6.56
N LEU A 228 -8.93 -5.80 6.18
CA LEU A 228 -9.99 -6.69 6.67
C LEU A 228 -10.54 -7.59 5.56
N GLU A 229 -11.30 -8.62 5.92
CA GLU A 229 -11.86 -9.52 4.91
C GLU A 229 -12.94 -8.82 4.07
N GLY A 230 -12.92 -9.01 2.75
CA GLY A 230 -13.81 -8.31 1.82
C GLY A 230 -15.32 -8.55 2.01
N ALA A 231 -15.70 -9.58 2.76
CA ALA A 231 -17.09 -9.83 3.17
C ALA A 231 -17.62 -8.78 4.16
N ARG A 232 -16.73 -8.10 4.91
CA ARG A 232 -17.12 -7.12 5.93
C ARG A 232 -17.62 -5.82 5.31
N HIS A 233 -18.61 -5.22 5.96
CA HIS A 233 -19.13 -3.88 5.65
C HIS A 233 -18.22 -2.79 6.23
N ASP A 234 -18.32 -1.58 5.70
CA ASP A 234 -17.45 -0.45 6.09
C ASP A 234 -17.69 -0.01 7.55
N VAL A 235 -18.90 -0.21 8.08
CA VAL A 235 -19.20 -0.05 9.52
C VAL A 235 -18.35 -0.99 10.38
N THR A 236 -18.04 -2.19 9.88
CA THR A 236 -17.15 -3.11 10.61
C THR A 236 -15.70 -2.62 10.58
N LEU A 237 -15.25 -2.05 9.45
CA LEU A 237 -13.94 -1.40 9.36
C LEU A 237 -13.81 -0.29 10.40
N LEU A 238 -14.80 0.61 10.48
CA LEU A 238 -14.83 1.69 11.45
C LEU A 238 -14.72 1.19 12.90
N ARG A 239 -15.44 0.12 13.24
CA ARG A 239 -15.39 -0.45 14.59
C ARG A 239 -14.04 -1.10 14.89
N VAL A 240 -13.50 -1.87 13.94
CA VAL A 240 -12.25 -2.63 14.15
C VAL A 240 -11.02 -1.72 14.06
N SER A 241 -11.09 -0.62 13.30
CA SER A 241 -10.02 0.37 13.23
C SER A 241 -9.83 1.12 14.54
N LYS A 242 -10.82 1.10 15.46
CA LYS A 242 -10.83 1.85 16.73
C LYS A 242 -10.63 3.36 16.54
N LEU A 243 -11.03 3.88 15.38
CA LEU A 243 -10.85 5.30 15.03
C LEU A 243 -11.59 6.24 16.00
N GLN A 244 -12.77 5.85 16.48
CA GLN A 244 -13.52 6.65 17.45
C GLN A 244 -12.85 6.67 18.83
N ASP A 245 -12.31 5.54 19.30
CA ASP A 245 -11.52 5.47 20.53
C ASP A 245 -10.25 6.32 20.39
N PHE A 246 -9.63 6.31 19.21
CA PHE A 246 -8.48 7.16 18.90
C PHE A 246 -8.82 8.65 18.98
N PHE A 247 -9.97 9.08 18.45
CA PHE A 247 -10.43 10.46 18.59
C PHE A 247 -10.73 10.83 20.04
N GLU A 248 -11.32 9.92 20.83
CA GLU A 248 -11.57 10.14 22.26
C GLU A 248 -10.27 10.35 23.06
N ASN A 249 -9.27 9.49 22.82
CA ASN A 249 -7.97 9.58 23.49
C ASN A 249 -7.14 10.80 23.06
N ASN A 250 -7.49 11.45 21.95
CA ASN A 250 -6.84 12.66 21.42
C ASN A 250 -7.86 13.81 21.33
N SER A 251 -8.77 13.88 22.29
CA SER A 251 -9.87 14.86 22.30
C SER A 251 -9.37 16.31 22.28
N ASP A 252 -8.16 16.58 22.74
CA ASP A 252 -7.50 17.88 22.60
C ASP A 252 -7.29 18.32 21.13
N ILE A 253 -7.27 17.38 20.19
CA ILE A 253 -7.19 17.64 18.74
C ILE A 253 -8.58 17.65 18.10
N PHE A 254 -9.40 16.64 18.42
CA PHE A 254 -10.60 16.33 17.63
C PHE A 254 -11.89 16.93 18.19
N ASN A 255 -11.92 17.36 19.46
CA ASN A 255 -13.15 17.85 20.08
C ASN A 255 -13.73 19.07 19.35
N GLY A 256 -15.03 19.02 19.07
CA GLY A 256 -15.72 20.04 18.26
C GLY A 256 -15.63 19.85 16.75
N TYR A 257 -14.90 18.84 16.26
CA TYR A 257 -14.80 18.51 14.84
C TYR A 257 -15.41 17.15 14.51
N TYR A 258 -15.95 17.02 13.29
CA TYR A 258 -16.65 15.83 12.84
C TYR A 258 -16.11 15.31 11.52
N ILE A 259 -16.17 13.99 11.32
CA ILE A 259 -16.01 13.39 9.99
C ILE A 259 -17.40 13.13 9.38
N TYR A 260 -17.51 13.26 8.06
CA TYR A 260 -18.80 13.08 7.38
C TYR A 260 -18.84 11.84 6.49
N GLY A 261 -19.50 10.79 6.98
CA GLY A 261 -19.68 9.52 6.29
C GLY A 261 -20.88 9.48 5.36
N ASP A 262 -20.92 8.47 4.48
CA ASP A 262 -22.13 8.15 3.73
C ASP A 262 -23.26 7.76 4.70
N PRO A 263 -24.52 7.70 4.21
CA PRO A 263 -25.62 7.36 5.07
C PRO A 263 -25.43 6.04 5.81
N ALA A 264 -24.64 5.06 5.36
CA ALA A 264 -24.45 3.79 6.06
C ALA A 264 -23.61 3.89 7.34
N TYR A 265 -22.83 4.95 7.52
CA TYR A 265 -22.10 5.21 8.77
C TYR A 265 -23.06 5.53 9.94
N PRO A 266 -22.73 5.12 11.18
CA PRO A 266 -23.50 5.49 12.36
C PRO A 266 -23.24 6.96 12.73
N ILE A 267 -24.27 7.66 13.19
CA ILE A 267 -24.12 8.97 13.83
C ILE A 267 -23.56 8.76 15.25
N SER A 268 -22.52 9.50 15.60
CA SER A 268 -21.89 9.45 16.93
C SER A 268 -21.28 10.81 17.29
N LYS A 269 -20.60 10.91 18.45
CA LYS A 269 -19.87 12.11 18.88
C LYS A 269 -18.91 12.65 17.80
N TRP A 270 -18.34 11.76 16.99
CA TRP A 270 -17.28 12.10 16.04
C TRP A 270 -17.72 12.04 14.58
N ILE A 271 -18.89 11.45 14.31
CA ILE A 271 -19.32 11.08 12.95
C ILE A 271 -20.72 11.62 12.70
N ILE A 272 -20.84 12.36 11.61
CA ILE A 272 -22.12 12.78 11.03
C ILE A 272 -22.34 12.00 9.73
N SER A 273 -23.58 11.63 9.45
CA SER A 273 -23.97 10.97 8.21
C SER A 273 -25.18 11.65 7.61
N GLY A 274 -25.38 11.49 6.29
CA GLY A 274 -26.57 12.00 5.62
C GLY A 274 -27.87 11.37 6.13
N PHE A 275 -28.99 12.07 5.92
CA PHE A 275 -30.32 11.57 6.27
C PHE A 275 -30.68 10.31 5.47
N ARG A 276 -31.31 9.32 6.11
CA ARG A 276 -31.79 8.06 5.50
C ARG A 276 -33.31 8.08 5.31
N GLY A 277 -33.82 7.44 4.28
CA GLY A 277 -35.25 7.21 4.06
C GLY A 277 -35.68 7.44 2.61
N ALA A 278 -36.82 6.86 2.21
CA ALA A 278 -37.38 7.04 0.87
C ALA A 278 -38.18 8.35 0.72
N ASN A 279 -38.74 8.86 1.83
CA ASN A 279 -39.54 10.10 1.87
C ASN A 279 -38.79 11.16 2.69
N LEU A 280 -37.70 11.70 2.13
CA LEU A 280 -37.02 12.84 2.73
C LEU A 280 -37.78 14.12 2.41
N SER A 281 -37.78 15.08 3.34
CA SER A 281 -38.24 16.43 3.02
C SER A 281 -37.25 17.11 2.08
N GLU A 282 -37.72 18.08 1.30
CA GLU A 282 -36.89 18.84 0.35
C GLU A 282 -35.62 19.42 1.03
N GLU A 283 -35.75 19.95 2.25
CA GLU A 283 -34.62 20.44 3.04
C GLU A 283 -33.54 19.37 3.32
N LYS A 284 -33.97 18.13 3.62
CA LYS A 284 -33.05 17.01 3.88
C LYS A 284 -32.37 16.54 2.60
N GLU A 285 -33.08 16.60 1.47
CA GLU A 285 -32.52 16.28 0.16
C GLU A 285 -31.49 17.32 -0.26
N LEU A 286 -31.79 18.62 -0.09
CA LEU A 286 -30.85 19.71 -0.34
C LEU A 286 -29.59 19.58 0.53
N PHE A 287 -29.76 19.27 1.82
CA PHE A 287 -28.63 19.00 2.72
C PHE A 287 -27.77 17.83 2.23
N ASN A 288 -28.39 16.69 1.92
CA ASN A 288 -27.69 15.50 1.43
C ASN A 288 -26.98 15.78 0.10
N ALA A 289 -27.59 16.53 -0.81
CA ALA A 289 -27.01 16.91 -2.09
C ALA A 289 -25.78 17.82 -1.91
N ALA A 290 -25.86 18.82 -1.03
CA ALA A 290 -24.74 19.70 -0.71
C ALA A 290 -23.56 18.92 -0.08
N MET A 291 -23.84 18.06 0.90
CA MET A 291 -22.80 17.24 1.54
C MET A 291 -22.22 16.16 0.61
N SER A 292 -23.04 15.56 -0.25
CA SER A 292 -22.58 14.58 -1.24
C SER A 292 -21.64 15.23 -2.27
N ARG A 293 -21.93 16.47 -2.69
CA ARG A 293 -21.08 17.24 -3.62
C ARG A 293 -19.66 17.43 -3.07
N VAL A 294 -19.52 17.86 -1.82
CA VAL A 294 -18.19 18.07 -1.21
C VAL A 294 -17.47 16.76 -0.91
N ARG A 295 -18.19 15.66 -0.64
CA ARG A 295 -17.60 14.34 -0.37
C ARG A 295 -16.96 13.69 -1.60
N GLN A 296 -17.24 14.15 -2.83
CA GLN A 296 -16.69 13.56 -4.07
C GLN A 296 -15.16 13.45 -4.09
N GLY A 297 -14.45 14.32 -3.36
CA GLY A 297 -12.98 14.27 -3.25
C GLY A 297 -12.43 12.93 -2.73
N VAL A 298 -13.21 12.18 -1.97
CA VAL A 298 -12.80 10.89 -1.42
C VAL A 298 -12.55 9.84 -2.51
N GLU A 299 -13.42 9.77 -3.50
CA GLU A 299 -13.32 8.79 -4.58
C GLU A 299 -12.05 9.03 -5.41
N TRP A 300 -11.66 10.28 -5.57
CA TRP A 300 -10.42 10.67 -6.25
C TRP A 300 -9.18 10.19 -5.50
N ASN A 301 -9.21 10.08 -4.18
CA ASN A 301 -8.06 9.65 -3.39
C ASN A 301 -7.74 8.16 -3.64
N PHE A 302 -8.74 7.28 -3.53
CA PHE A 302 -8.56 5.87 -3.86
C PHE A 302 -8.32 5.63 -5.35
N GLY A 303 -8.90 6.45 -6.22
CA GLY A 303 -8.55 6.48 -7.64
C GLY A 303 -7.06 6.76 -7.83
N ARG A 304 -6.53 7.79 -7.18
CA ARG A 304 -5.11 8.17 -7.24
C ARG A 304 -4.19 7.06 -6.73
N LEU A 305 -4.51 6.43 -5.59
CA LEU A 305 -3.78 5.26 -5.09
C LEU A 305 -3.62 4.19 -6.18
N LYS A 306 -4.73 3.81 -6.81
CA LYS A 306 -4.78 2.73 -7.82
C LYS A 306 -4.04 3.10 -9.11
N THR A 307 -4.10 4.37 -9.50
CA THR A 307 -3.42 4.89 -10.70
C THR A 307 -1.91 5.04 -10.51
N LEU A 308 -1.47 5.52 -9.35
CA LEU A 308 -0.05 5.64 -9.04
C LEU A 308 0.60 4.26 -8.90
N TRP A 309 -0.09 3.33 -8.23
CA TRP A 309 0.44 2.03 -7.81
C TRP A 309 -0.34 0.87 -8.40
N GLY A 310 -0.27 0.68 -9.73
CA GLY A 310 -1.01 -0.36 -10.43
C GLY A 310 -0.68 -1.79 -9.96
N PHE A 311 0.46 -2.01 -9.31
CA PHE A 311 0.81 -3.32 -8.77
C PHE A 311 -0.23 -3.85 -7.77
N ILE A 312 -0.75 -3.00 -6.88
CA ILE A 312 -1.67 -3.42 -5.81
C ILE A 312 -3.06 -3.81 -6.34
N THR A 313 -3.41 -3.40 -7.55
CA THR A 313 -4.71 -3.71 -8.18
C THR A 313 -4.65 -4.98 -9.03
N PHE A 314 -3.45 -5.46 -9.36
CA PHE A 314 -3.27 -6.66 -10.14
C PHE A 314 -3.40 -7.91 -9.29
N LYS A 315 -4.64 -8.40 -9.20
CA LYS A 315 -5.05 -9.52 -8.34
C LYS A 315 -4.15 -10.76 -8.47
N MET A 316 -3.61 -11.06 -9.66
CA MET A 316 -2.77 -12.25 -9.91
C MET A 316 -1.44 -12.22 -9.16
N GLN A 317 -1.01 -11.06 -8.66
CA GLN A 317 0.17 -10.89 -7.80
C GLN A 317 -0.20 -10.63 -6.33
N GLN A 318 -1.47 -10.42 -6.01
CA GLN A 318 -1.95 -10.24 -4.65
C GLN A 318 -2.24 -11.60 -4.00
N LYS A 319 -1.15 -12.36 -3.76
CA LYS A 319 -1.18 -13.73 -3.25
C LYS A 319 -1.02 -13.75 -1.74
N ILE A 320 -2.14 -13.79 -1.03
CA ILE A 320 -2.19 -13.97 0.43
C ILE A 320 -1.48 -15.30 0.79
N MET A 321 -0.77 -15.33 1.92
CA MET A 321 0.16 -16.40 2.36
C MET A 321 1.48 -16.53 1.60
N LEU A 322 1.64 -15.89 0.43
CA LEU A 322 2.88 -15.90 -0.34
C LEU A 322 3.55 -14.52 -0.41
N SER A 323 2.82 -13.46 -0.07
CA SER A 323 3.29 -12.08 -0.12
C SER A 323 2.60 -11.24 0.94
N ASN A 324 3.23 -10.13 1.33
CA ASN A 324 2.69 -9.23 2.34
C ASN A 324 1.66 -8.24 1.74
N VAL A 325 0.56 -8.78 1.22
CA VAL A 325 -0.48 -8.03 0.49
C VAL A 325 -0.99 -6.82 1.27
N GLY A 326 -1.29 -7.01 2.55
CA GLY A 326 -1.82 -5.96 3.42
C GLY A 326 -0.86 -4.78 3.59
N THR A 327 0.36 -5.06 4.03
CA THR A 327 1.34 -3.99 4.28
C THR A 327 1.76 -3.27 3.00
N MET A 328 1.82 -3.97 1.86
CA MET A 328 2.11 -3.33 0.57
C MET A 328 1.10 -2.23 0.24
N VAL A 329 -0.19 -2.46 0.50
CA VAL A 329 -1.27 -1.48 0.26
C VAL A 329 -1.15 -0.29 1.22
N LEU A 330 -0.84 -0.54 2.50
CA LEU A 330 -0.63 0.52 3.48
C LEU A 330 0.56 1.43 3.09
N VAL A 331 1.67 0.83 2.67
CA VAL A 331 2.85 1.55 2.16
C VAL A 331 2.54 2.29 0.87
N ALA A 332 1.75 1.70 -0.04
CA ALA A 332 1.32 2.38 -1.27
C ALA A 332 0.50 3.64 -0.96
N MET A 333 -0.45 3.58 -0.03
CA MET A 333 -1.22 4.77 0.37
C MET A 333 -0.33 5.84 1.01
N PHE A 334 0.61 5.43 1.87
CA PHE A 334 1.59 6.32 2.45
C PHE A 334 2.43 7.05 1.39
N LEU A 335 2.88 6.32 0.36
CA LEU A 335 3.62 6.90 -0.77
C LEU A 335 2.72 7.77 -1.66
N THR A 336 1.42 7.50 -1.74
CA THR A 336 0.44 8.40 -2.39
C THR A 336 0.40 9.76 -1.68
N ASN A 337 0.40 9.78 -0.35
CA ASN A 337 0.48 11.04 0.41
C ASN A 337 1.81 11.74 0.16
N CYS A 338 2.94 11.02 0.19
CA CYS A 338 4.26 11.60 -0.10
C CYS A 338 4.28 12.22 -1.51
N ASN A 339 3.70 11.54 -2.49
CA ASN A 339 3.58 12.04 -3.85
C ASN A 339 2.67 13.28 -3.94
N CYS A 340 1.60 13.36 -3.14
CA CYS A 340 0.77 14.56 -3.03
C CYS A 340 1.59 15.76 -2.51
N CYS A 341 2.28 15.59 -1.38
CA CYS A 341 3.07 16.64 -0.76
C CYS A 341 4.24 17.09 -1.66
N TYR A 342 4.93 16.16 -2.32
CA TYR A 342 6.04 16.47 -3.22
C TYR A 342 5.59 17.31 -4.43
N ASN A 343 4.45 16.99 -5.02
CA ASN A 343 3.91 17.72 -6.18
C ASN A 343 3.11 18.98 -5.80
N GLY A 344 3.06 19.35 -4.52
CA GLY A 344 2.31 20.52 -4.05
C GLY A 344 0.79 20.37 -4.15
N GLY A 345 0.27 19.15 -4.28
CA GLY A 345 -1.17 18.89 -4.34
C GLY A 345 -1.61 17.80 -5.31
N ASN A 346 -2.93 17.67 -5.41
CA ASN A 346 -3.63 16.83 -6.37
C ASN A 346 -5.03 17.43 -6.68
N GLN A 347 -5.85 16.69 -7.44
CA GLN A 347 -7.19 17.13 -7.81
C GLN A 347 -8.07 17.54 -6.61
N ILE A 348 -7.92 16.88 -5.46
CA ILE A 348 -8.68 17.16 -4.24
C ILE A 348 -8.24 18.50 -3.65
N SER A 349 -6.93 18.73 -3.49
CA SER A 349 -6.40 20.01 -2.99
C SER A 349 -6.80 21.18 -3.90
N THR A 350 -6.79 20.98 -5.22
CA THR A 350 -7.30 21.98 -6.18
C THR A 350 -8.80 22.21 -6.00
N TYR A 351 -9.59 21.15 -5.83
CA TYR A 351 -11.03 21.25 -5.66
C TYR A 351 -11.41 22.05 -4.41
N PHE A 352 -10.73 21.83 -3.29
CA PHE A 352 -10.96 22.57 -2.04
C PHE A 352 -10.15 23.87 -1.92
N ASN A 353 -9.29 24.18 -2.90
CA ASN A 353 -8.36 25.30 -2.87
C ASN A 353 -7.50 25.33 -1.60
N LEU A 354 -6.97 24.18 -1.19
CA LEU A 354 -6.13 24.03 0.00
C LEU A 354 -4.90 23.17 -0.33
N PRO A 355 -3.69 23.75 -0.48
CA PRO A 355 -2.49 22.97 -0.78
C PRO A 355 -2.08 22.07 0.41
N PRO A 356 -1.46 20.91 0.16
CA PRO A 356 -0.91 20.06 1.22
C PRO A 356 0.31 20.69 1.90
N PRO A 357 0.71 20.19 3.08
CA PRO A 357 2.03 20.48 3.63
C PRO A 357 3.14 20.02 2.66
N THR A 358 4.33 20.60 2.81
CA THR A 358 5.52 20.15 2.08
C THR A 358 5.85 18.69 2.43
N LEU A 359 6.63 18.00 1.56
CA LEU A 359 7.04 16.62 1.83
C LEU A 359 7.80 16.51 3.17
N LYS A 360 8.71 17.43 3.44
CA LYS A 360 9.44 17.53 4.71
C LYS A 360 8.51 17.74 5.90
N GLU A 361 7.57 18.67 5.80
CA GLU A 361 6.58 18.88 6.86
C GLU A 361 5.70 17.67 7.07
N TYR A 362 5.37 16.88 6.05
CA TYR A 362 4.59 15.64 6.22
C TYR A 362 5.42 14.52 6.89
N LEU A 363 6.69 14.38 6.50
CA LEU A 363 7.64 13.38 6.98
C LEU A 363 8.47 13.82 8.20
N THR A 364 8.01 14.82 8.95
CA THR A 364 8.62 15.15 10.24
C THR A 364 8.02 14.27 11.33
N LYS A 365 8.85 13.55 12.10
CA LYS A 365 8.41 12.75 13.24
C LYS A 365 7.99 13.67 14.40
N GLU A 366 7.04 13.20 15.21
CA GLU A 366 6.70 13.84 16.49
C GLU A 366 7.85 13.74 17.50
#